data_AF-A0A7C5SUW9-F1
#
_entry.id   AF-A0A7C5SUW9-F1
#
_cell.length_a   1.000
_cell.length_b   1.000
_cell.length_c   1.000
_cell.angle_alpha   90.00
_cell.angle_beta   90.00
_cell.angle_gamma   90.00
#
_symmetry.space_group_name_H-M   'P 1'
#
loop_
_entity.id
_entity.type
_entity.pdbx_description
1 polymer ?
#
loop_
_entity_poly.entity_id
_entity_poly.type
_entity_poly.pdbx_seq_one_letter_code
_entity_poly.pdbx_strand_id
1 'polypeptide(L)'
;MKHRSDAIDLLKYYFISLVALTLSGLIFKGLFVFYNHALFSSLDTTDIFYALFWGIRFDLAAAAFFSFISCLVLWLFNLFRVRRNPAMLLLLAMLLLQMTLQIGDTMYFAEAGRHVSYEMRDVFTDAGGLLKTALTNHILFILLSYLVGAVVIAVVLGVTVKYLVSANKLRPLSVFRFHHGVKLIAILLLTVLLLRGGLGGVPQSILHAFKIGDPQQAVITMNGAYSIVYGAIKSGKDIQQLAIVLPKGTDETAIMQSLYP
;
A
#
# COMPACT_ATOMS: atom_id res chain seq x y z
N MET A 1 10.33 19.55 -38.48
CA MET A 1 9.86 18.26 -37.92
C MET A 1 9.02 18.48 -36.69
N LYS A 2 7.70 18.24 -36.78
CA LYS A 2 6.74 18.44 -35.70
C LYS A 2 6.65 17.14 -34.89
N HIS A 3 7.60 16.91 -33.97
CA HIS A 3 7.53 15.76 -33.05
C HIS A 3 6.35 15.95 -32.09
N ARG A 4 5.24 15.26 -32.39
CA ARG A 4 4.04 15.19 -31.56
C ARG A 4 4.35 14.26 -30.38
N SER A 5 4.09 14.70 -29.15
CA SER A 5 4.17 13.83 -27.98
C SER A 5 2.86 13.06 -27.84
N ASP A 6 2.99 11.76 -27.62
CA ASP A 6 1.86 10.87 -27.45
C ASP A 6 1.43 10.85 -25.97
N ALA A 7 0.34 11.53 -25.65
CA ALA A 7 -0.22 11.52 -24.31
C ALA A 7 -1.05 10.24 -24.09
N ILE A 8 -0.71 9.46 -23.08
CA ILE A 8 -1.50 8.32 -22.63
C ILE A 8 -2.79 8.82 -21.98
N ASP A 9 -3.90 8.12 -22.22
CA ASP A 9 -5.16 8.37 -21.54
C ASP A 9 -5.05 8.04 -20.05
N LEU A 10 -5.24 9.06 -19.19
CA LEU A 10 -5.17 8.93 -17.73
C LEU A 10 -6.06 7.81 -17.18
N LEU A 11 -7.28 7.66 -17.71
CA LEU A 11 -8.21 6.64 -17.20
C LEU A 11 -7.72 5.23 -17.56
N LYS A 12 -7.21 5.05 -18.78
CA LYS A 12 -6.60 3.79 -19.21
C LYS A 12 -5.37 3.45 -18.38
N TYR A 13 -4.50 4.42 -18.13
CA TYR A 13 -3.34 4.25 -17.26
C TYR A 13 -3.75 3.88 -15.83
N TYR A 14 -4.77 4.56 -15.27
CA TYR A 14 -5.29 4.26 -13.94
C TYR A 14 -5.72 2.80 -13.82
N PHE A 15 -6.54 2.29 -14.74
CA PHE A 15 -6.99 0.89 -14.69
C PHE A 15 -5.84 -0.11 -14.89
N ILE A 16 -4.91 0.15 -15.82
CA ILE A 16 -3.74 -0.72 -16.04
C ILE A 16 -2.88 -0.76 -14.79
N SER A 17 -2.54 0.40 -14.22
CA SER A 17 -1.73 0.48 -13.00
C SER A 17 -2.45 -0.14 -11.80
N LEU A 18 -3.76 0.06 -11.66
CA LEU A 18 -4.58 -0.50 -10.59
C LEU A 18 -4.50 -2.03 -10.59
N VAL A 19 -4.75 -2.65 -11.76
CA VAL A 19 -4.68 -4.12 -11.90
C VAL A 19 -3.25 -4.62 -11.67
N ALA A 20 -2.25 -3.96 -12.27
CA ALA A 20 -0.85 -4.34 -12.13
C ALA A 20 -0.37 -4.30 -10.67
N LEU A 21 -0.70 -3.23 -9.94
CA LEU A 21 -0.35 -3.04 -8.53
C LEU A 21 -1.15 -3.99 -7.62
N THR A 22 -2.42 -4.25 -7.91
CA THR A 22 -3.22 -5.20 -7.12
C THR A 22 -2.66 -6.61 -7.22
N LEU A 23 -2.35 -7.07 -8.44
CA LEU A 23 -1.79 -8.41 -8.67
C LEU A 23 -0.38 -8.56 -8.08
N SER A 24 0.49 -7.56 -8.25
CA SER A 24 1.82 -7.60 -7.63
C SER A 24 1.72 -7.56 -6.11
N GLY A 25 0.78 -6.79 -5.55
CA GLY A 25 0.52 -6.72 -4.12
C GLY A 25 0.08 -8.06 -3.54
N LEU A 26 -0.76 -8.81 -4.26
CA LEU A 26 -1.16 -10.16 -3.87
C LEU A 26 0.03 -11.15 -3.88
N ILE A 27 0.92 -11.06 -4.88
CA ILE A 27 2.12 -11.91 -4.96
C ILE A 27 3.06 -11.62 -3.79
N PHE A 28 3.30 -10.35 -3.49
CA PHE A 28 4.16 -9.95 -2.37
C PHE A 28 3.54 -10.28 -1.00
N LYS A 29 2.21 -10.23 -0.87
CA LYS A 29 1.49 -10.79 0.28
C LYS A 29 1.67 -12.31 0.39
N GLY A 30 1.76 -13.03 -0.73
CA GLY A 30 2.15 -14.44 -0.75
C GLY A 30 3.57 -14.66 -0.20
N LEU A 31 4.52 -13.79 -0.54
CA LEU A 31 5.87 -13.83 0.05
C LEU A 31 5.84 -13.58 1.57
N PHE A 32 4.98 -12.67 2.04
CA PHE A 32 4.77 -12.45 3.47
C PHE A 32 4.34 -13.71 4.21
N VAL A 33 3.34 -14.42 3.66
CA VAL A 33 2.85 -15.69 4.23
C VAL A 33 3.94 -16.76 4.21
N PHE A 34 4.67 -16.87 3.09
CA PHE A 34 5.75 -17.84 2.96
C PHE A 34 6.87 -17.60 3.98
N TYR A 35 7.28 -16.34 4.14
CA TYR A 35 8.36 -15.97 5.05
C TYR A 35 7.96 -16.18 6.52
N ASN A 36 6.72 -15.85 6.88
CA ASN A 36 6.19 -15.99 8.25
C ASN A 36 5.43 -17.31 8.47
N HIS A 37 5.65 -18.35 7.65
CA HIS A 37 4.85 -19.57 7.65
C HIS A 37 4.78 -20.26 9.03
N ALA A 38 5.84 -20.21 9.84
CA ALA A 38 5.86 -20.80 11.17
C ALA A 38 4.74 -20.24 12.09
N LEU A 39 4.42 -18.95 11.94
CA LEU A 39 3.37 -18.26 12.70
C LEU A 39 1.95 -18.63 12.26
N PHE A 40 1.81 -19.17 11.05
CA PHE A 40 0.53 -19.58 10.46
C PHE A 40 0.35 -21.10 10.43
N SER A 41 1.20 -21.84 11.15
CA SER A 41 1.19 -23.31 11.18
C SER A 41 -0.09 -23.94 11.73
N SER A 42 -0.91 -23.17 12.45
CA SER A 42 -2.23 -23.58 12.94
C SER A 42 -3.36 -23.38 11.93
N LEU A 43 -3.12 -22.71 10.81
CA LEU A 43 -4.12 -22.49 9.77
C LEU A 43 -4.01 -23.55 8.67
N ASP A 44 -5.15 -24.03 8.20
CA ASP A 44 -5.20 -24.85 7.01
C ASP A 44 -4.88 -24.02 5.76
N THR A 45 -4.37 -24.67 4.71
CA THR A 45 -4.09 -24.01 3.43
C THR A 45 -5.32 -23.29 2.86
N THR A 46 -6.52 -23.86 3.06
CA THR A 46 -7.80 -23.26 2.64
C THR A 46 -8.06 -21.92 3.35
N ASP A 47 -7.74 -21.85 4.64
CA ASP A 47 -7.91 -20.65 5.46
C ASP A 47 -6.93 -19.56 5.04
N ILE A 48 -5.70 -19.94 4.70
CA ILE A 48 -4.70 -19.03 4.16
C ILE A 48 -5.19 -18.43 2.82
N PHE A 49 -5.67 -19.27 1.90
CA PHE A 49 -6.23 -18.77 0.63
C PHE A 49 -7.44 -17.88 0.86
N TYR A 50 -8.36 -18.28 1.74
CA TYR A 50 -9.52 -17.47 2.10
C TYR A 50 -9.11 -16.09 2.62
N ALA A 51 -8.12 -16.03 3.52
CA ALA A 51 -7.58 -14.78 4.05
C ALA A 51 -6.93 -13.90 2.97
N LEU A 52 -6.17 -14.49 2.04
CA LEU A 52 -5.57 -13.78 0.90
C LEU A 52 -6.66 -13.14 0.01
N PHE A 53 -7.72 -13.90 -0.33
CA PHE A 53 -8.83 -13.40 -1.15
C PHE A 53 -9.66 -12.34 -0.42
N TRP A 54 -9.95 -12.54 0.87
CA TRP A 54 -10.63 -11.56 1.72
C TRP A 54 -9.84 -10.25 1.84
N GLY A 55 -8.51 -10.36 1.73
CA GLY A 55 -7.55 -9.27 1.75
C GLY A 55 -7.49 -8.40 0.50
N ILE A 56 -8.08 -8.82 -0.62
CA ILE A 56 -7.99 -8.12 -1.93
C ILE A 56 -8.44 -6.67 -1.85
N ARG A 57 -9.39 -6.33 -0.96
CA ARG A 57 -9.81 -4.94 -0.73
C ARG A 57 -8.71 -4.04 -0.18
N PHE A 58 -7.78 -4.58 0.61
CA PHE A 58 -6.62 -3.83 1.10
C PHE A 58 -5.59 -3.66 -0.02
N ASP A 59 -5.41 -4.68 -0.86
CA ASP A 59 -4.55 -4.60 -2.05
C ASP A 59 -5.09 -3.56 -3.05
N LEU A 60 -6.40 -3.59 -3.34
CA LEU A 60 -7.08 -2.62 -4.18
C LEU A 60 -6.97 -1.20 -3.63
N ALA A 61 -7.10 -1.02 -2.32
CA ALA A 61 -6.97 0.28 -1.68
C ALA A 61 -5.55 0.87 -1.82
N ALA A 62 -4.50 0.06 -1.56
CA ALA A 62 -3.12 0.47 -1.78
C ALA A 62 -2.83 0.76 -3.27
N ALA A 63 -3.26 -0.12 -4.15
CA ALA A 63 -3.08 0.04 -5.60
C ALA A 63 -3.79 1.30 -6.11
N ALA A 64 -5.02 1.55 -5.68
CA ALA A 64 -5.77 2.76 -6.06
C ALA A 64 -5.07 4.04 -5.62
N PHE A 65 -4.50 4.05 -4.40
CA PHE A 65 -3.72 5.19 -3.91
C PHE A 65 -2.49 5.45 -4.77
N PHE A 66 -1.63 4.44 -5.01
CA PHE A 66 -0.44 4.61 -5.83
C PHE A 66 -0.76 4.93 -7.30
N SER A 67 -1.79 4.31 -7.86
CA SER A 67 -2.31 4.63 -9.19
C SER A 67 -2.78 6.09 -9.27
N PHE A 68 -3.47 6.60 -8.25
CA PHE A 68 -3.90 8.00 -8.20
C PHE A 68 -2.71 8.95 -8.15
N ILE A 69 -1.74 8.71 -7.27
CA ILE A 69 -0.52 9.54 -7.19
C ILE A 69 0.22 9.55 -8.52
N SER A 70 0.37 8.39 -9.17
CA SER A 70 0.99 8.31 -10.49
C SER A 70 0.18 9.06 -11.57
N CYS A 71 -1.15 8.96 -11.56
CA CYS A 71 -2.02 9.73 -12.46
C CYS A 71 -1.92 11.24 -12.23
N LEU A 72 -1.80 11.68 -10.98
CA LEU A 72 -1.61 13.07 -10.62
C LEU A 72 -0.28 13.60 -11.18
N VAL A 73 0.80 12.83 -11.03
CA VAL A 73 2.11 13.18 -11.61
C VAL A 73 2.05 13.18 -13.14
N LEU A 74 1.41 12.21 -13.78
CA LEU A 74 1.18 12.21 -15.24
C LEU A 74 0.42 13.44 -15.70
N TRP A 75 -0.62 13.83 -14.96
CA TRP A 75 -1.39 15.04 -15.23
C TRP A 75 -0.51 16.30 -15.12
N LEU A 76 0.36 16.40 -14.11
CA LEU A 76 1.33 17.48 -13.97
C LEU A 76 2.34 17.52 -15.13
N PHE A 77 2.89 16.36 -15.55
CA PHE A 77 3.80 16.29 -16.70
C PHE A 77 3.13 16.78 -17.99
N ASN A 78 1.85 16.45 -18.18
CA ASN A 78 1.05 16.94 -19.29
C ASN A 78 0.78 18.45 -19.18
N LEU A 79 0.53 18.97 -17.97
CA LEU A 79 0.37 20.41 -17.71
C LEU A 79 1.64 21.20 -18.07
N PHE A 80 2.82 20.71 -17.67
CA PHE A 80 4.11 21.32 -17.99
C PHE A 80 4.65 20.98 -19.39
N ARG A 81 3.86 20.28 -20.22
CA ARG A 81 4.18 19.92 -21.61
C ARG A 81 5.53 19.19 -21.77
N VAL A 82 5.88 18.33 -20.81
CA VAL A 82 7.08 17.50 -20.90
C VAL A 82 6.95 16.52 -22.06
N ARG A 83 7.94 16.49 -22.97
CA ARG A 83 7.86 15.73 -24.22
C ARG A 83 7.96 14.21 -24.05
N ARG A 84 8.61 13.73 -22.99
CA ARG A 84 8.77 12.30 -22.71
C ARG A 84 7.56 11.80 -21.93
N ASN A 85 7.01 10.67 -22.34
CA ASN A 85 5.92 10.00 -21.64
C ASN A 85 6.48 9.23 -20.43
N PRO A 86 6.22 9.68 -19.19
CA PRO A 86 6.81 9.06 -18.01
C PRO A 86 5.98 7.89 -17.48
N ALA A 87 4.90 7.46 -18.15
CA ALA A 87 3.94 6.50 -17.60
C ALA A 87 4.57 5.16 -17.19
N MET A 88 5.46 4.62 -18.04
CA MET A 88 6.19 3.38 -17.74
C MET A 88 7.13 3.55 -16.54
N LEU A 89 7.84 4.68 -16.47
CA LEU A 89 8.74 5.00 -15.37
C LEU A 89 7.96 5.16 -14.06
N LEU A 90 6.82 5.84 -14.10
CA LEU A 90 5.96 6.01 -12.93
C LEU A 90 5.34 4.69 -12.49
N LEU A 91 4.93 3.82 -13.43
CA LEU A 91 4.43 2.49 -13.08
C LEU A 91 5.53 1.65 -12.41
N LEU A 92 6.74 1.66 -12.98
CA LEU A 92 7.91 1.01 -12.37
C LEU A 92 8.20 1.56 -10.97
N ALA A 93 8.18 2.89 -10.80
CA ALA A 93 8.43 3.52 -9.51
C ALA A 93 7.37 3.12 -8.46
N MET A 94 6.09 3.09 -8.84
CA MET A 94 5.02 2.65 -7.92
C MET A 94 5.11 1.15 -7.59
N LEU A 95 5.49 0.30 -8.55
CA LEU A 95 5.73 -1.13 -8.30
C LEU A 95 6.88 -1.35 -7.34
N LEU A 96 8.00 -0.66 -7.54
CA LEU A 96 9.15 -0.72 -6.65
C LEU A 96 8.80 -0.20 -5.25
N LEU A 97 8.10 0.93 -5.16
CA LEU A 97 7.67 1.49 -3.88
C LEU A 97 6.78 0.50 -3.12
N GLN A 98 5.74 -0.04 -3.77
CA GLN A 98 4.84 -1.01 -3.14
C GLN A 98 5.59 -2.27 -2.68
N MET A 99 6.49 -2.79 -3.51
CA MET A 99 7.32 -3.94 -3.18
C MET A 99 8.19 -3.67 -1.94
N THR A 100 8.92 -2.55 -1.92
CA THR A 100 9.79 -2.19 -0.79
C THR A 100 8.98 -2.01 0.50
N LEU A 101 7.80 -1.39 0.44
CA LEU A 101 6.93 -1.24 1.60
C LEU A 101 6.44 -2.59 2.13
N GLN A 102 6.05 -3.52 1.27
CA GLN A 102 5.59 -4.85 1.71
C GLN A 102 6.72 -5.73 2.23
N ILE A 103 7.89 -5.71 1.61
CA ILE A 103 9.07 -6.43 2.11
C ILE A 103 9.49 -5.86 3.46
N GLY A 104 9.51 -4.52 3.59
CA GLY A 104 9.79 -3.84 4.84
C GLY A 104 8.84 -4.25 5.96
N ASP A 105 7.54 -4.22 5.69
CA ASP A 105 6.51 -4.64 6.63
C ASP A 105 6.60 -6.14 6.97
N THR A 106 7.00 -6.99 6.02
CA THR A 106 7.21 -8.43 6.25
C THR A 106 8.32 -8.69 7.27
N MET A 107 9.45 -7.99 7.14
CA MET A 107 10.56 -8.09 8.09
C MET A 107 10.18 -7.49 9.44
N TYR A 108 9.51 -6.33 9.43
CA TYR A 108 9.02 -5.71 10.65
C TYR A 108 8.06 -6.64 11.41
N PHE A 109 7.15 -7.31 10.70
CA PHE A 109 6.23 -8.26 11.29
C PHE A 109 6.96 -9.44 11.94
N ALA A 110 8.00 -9.97 11.30
CA ALA A 110 8.78 -11.08 11.85
C ALA A 110 9.47 -10.73 13.18
N GLU A 111 9.86 -9.46 13.36
CA GLU A 111 10.52 -8.97 14.59
C GLU A 111 9.51 -8.49 15.64
N ALA A 112 8.45 -7.79 15.22
CA ALA A 112 7.51 -7.11 16.11
C ALA A 112 6.20 -7.88 16.36
N GLY A 113 5.92 -8.93 15.58
CA GLY A 113 4.68 -9.72 15.66
C GLY A 113 3.40 -8.99 15.21
N ARG A 114 3.54 -7.82 14.56
CA ARG A 114 2.41 -7.00 14.09
C ARG A 114 2.80 -6.17 12.87
N HIS A 115 1.81 -5.79 12.05
CA HIS A 115 2.02 -4.90 10.92
C HIS A 115 2.34 -3.47 11.36
N VAL A 116 3.09 -2.75 10.53
CA VAL A 116 3.38 -1.34 10.76
C VAL A 116 2.09 -0.51 10.73
N SER A 117 1.87 0.31 11.75
CA SER A 117 0.65 1.13 11.89
C SER A 117 0.95 2.56 12.36
N TYR A 118 0.40 3.00 13.49
CA TYR A 118 0.48 4.40 13.95
C TYR A 118 1.88 4.82 14.42
N GLU A 119 2.72 3.84 14.77
CA GLU A 119 4.11 4.00 15.20
C GLU A 119 5.06 4.30 14.02
N MET A 120 4.53 4.55 12.81
CA MET A 120 5.36 4.85 11.64
C MET A 120 6.33 6.02 11.87
N ARG A 121 5.95 7.01 12.69
CA ARG A 121 6.85 8.11 13.06
C ARG A 121 8.07 7.62 13.84
N ASP A 122 7.85 6.70 14.77
CA ASP A 122 8.91 6.15 15.61
C ASP A 122 9.82 5.21 14.79
N VAL A 123 9.23 4.47 13.84
CA VAL A 123 9.96 3.70 12.81
C VAL A 123 10.91 4.57 11.98
N PHE A 124 10.50 5.81 11.63
CA PHE A 124 11.40 6.73 10.92
C PHE A 124 12.52 7.27 11.81
N THR A 125 12.26 7.49 13.10
CA THR A 125 13.29 7.95 14.03
C THR A 125 14.33 6.87 14.34
N ASP A 126 13.96 5.59 14.30
CA ASP A 126 14.85 4.44 14.51
C ASP A 126 15.18 3.67 13.21
N ALA A 127 15.04 4.34 12.06
CA ALA A 127 15.25 3.70 10.76
C ALA A 127 16.65 3.11 10.59
N GLY A 128 17.67 3.70 11.22
CA GLY A 128 19.05 3.21 11.19
C GLY A 128 19.22 1.88 11.93
N GLY A 129 18.60 1.72 13.10
CA GLY A 129 18.60 0.49 13.87
C GLY A 129 17.87 -0.63 13.13
N LEU A 130 16.66 -0.33 12.62
CA LEU A 130 15.86 -1.26 11.83
C LEU A 130 16.57 -1.69 10.54
N LEU A 131 17.25 -0.78 9.84
CA LEU A 131 18.02 -1.12 8.64
C LEU A 131 19.19 -2.04 8.97
N LYS A 132 19.88 -1.82 10.10
CA LYS A 132 20.96 -2.70 10.55
C LYS A 132 20.44 -4.11 10.81
N THR A 133 19.34 -4.23 11.56
CA THR A 133 18.68 -5.52 11.82
C THR A 133 18.25 -6.22 10.53
N ALA A 134 17.68 -5.47 9.58
CA ALA A 134 17.31 -6.01 8.27
C ALA A 134 18.52 -6.55 7.50
N LEU A 135 19.65 -5.85 7.51
CA LEU A 135 20.86 -6.28 6.80
C LEU A 135 21.62 -7.40 7.50
N THR A 136 21.48 -7.57 8.81
CA THR A 136 22.14 -8.68 9.54
C THR A 136 21.30 -9.94 9.57
N ASN A 137 19.99 -9.83 9.80
CA ASN A 137 19.13 -10.98 10.07
C ASN A 137 18.33 -11.41 8.83
N HIS A 138 18.06 -10.48 7.92
CA HIS A 138 17.09 -10.67 6.82
C HIS A 138 17.69 -10.57 5.43
N ILE A 139 19.02 -10.47 5.30
CA ILE A 139 19.68 -10.22 4.01
C ILE A 139 19.32 -11.23 2.92
N LEU A 140 19.27 -12.51 3.26
CA LEU A 140 18.92 -13.57 2.30
C LEU A 140 17.47 -13.40 1.81
N PHE A 141 16.55 -13.10 2.73
CA PHE A 141 15.16 -12.83 2.40
C PHE A 141 15.02 -11.58 1.52
N ILE A 142 15.75 -10.50 1.82
CA ILE A 142 15.77 -9.30 1.00
C ILE A 142 16.22 -9.64 -0.42
N LEU A 143 17.37 -10.31 -0.58
CA LEU A 143 17.92 -10.64 -1.90
C LEU A 143 16.96 -11.51 -2.72
N LEU A 144 16.40 -12.57 -2.12
CA LEU A 144 15.44 -13.44 -2.79
C LEU A 144 14.13 -12.72 -3.12
N SER A 145 13.63 -11.87 -2.23
CA SER A 145 12.41 -11.09 -2.45
C SER A 145 12.58 -10.08 -3.57
N TYR A 146 13.73 -9.40 -3.64
CA TYR A 146 14.04 -8.49 -4.75
C TYR A 146 14.27 -9.24 -6.08
N LEU A 147 14.81 -10.46 -6.05
CA LEU A 147 14.92 -11.32 -7.24
C LEU A 147 13.53 -11.70 -7.77
N VAL A 148 12.66 -12.23 -6.90
CA VAL A 148 11.27 -12.55 -7.25
C VAL A 148 10.54 -11.29 -7.71
N GLY A 149 10.71 -10.18 -7.00
CA GLY A 149 10.15 -8.89 -7.35
C GLY A 149 10.61 -8.37 -8.71
N ALA A 150 11.88 -8.54 -9.07
CA ALA A 150 12.40 -8.19 -10.38
C ALA A 150 11.73 -9.01 -11.48
N VAL A 151 11.51 -10.31 -11.27
CA VAL A 151 10.78 -11.17 -12.21
C VAL A 151 9.32 -10.71 -12.35
N VAL A 152 8.62 -10.47 -11.24
CA VAL A 152 7.23 -9.99 -11.24
C VAL A 152 7.12 -8.66 -11.98
N ILE A 153 8.01 -7.70 -11.67
CA ILE A 153 8.05 -6.39 -12.33
C ILE A 153 8.35 -6.56 -13.82
N ALA A 154 9.33 -7.38 -14.21
CA ALA A 154 9.64 -7.62 -15.61
C ALA A 154 8.45 -8.19 -16.39
N VAL A 155 7.72 -9.16 -15.82
CA VAL A 155 6.51 -9.74 -16.42
C VAL A 155 5.40 -8.69 -16.52
N VAL A 156 5.12 -7.96 -15.44
CA VAL A 156 4.10 -6.90 -15.42
C VAL A 156 4.41 -5.83 -16.45
N LEU A 157 5.65 -5.35 -16.51
CA LEU A 157 6.06 -4.34 -17.49
C LEU A 157 6.01 -4.92 -18.91
N GLY A 158 6.49 -6.13 -19.16
CA GLY A 158 6.44 -6.77 -20.48
C GLY A 158 5.02 -6.91 -21.03
N VAL A 159 4.05 -7.23 -20.16
CA VAL A 159 2.62 -7.29 -20.52
C VAL A 159 2.06 -5.87 -20.71
N THR A 160 2.28 -4.96 -19.76
CA THR A 160 1.67 -3.62 -19.77
C THR A 160 2.23 -2.69 -20.85
N VAL A 161 3.50 -2.86 -21.27
CA VAL A 161 4.13 -2.10 -22.36
C VAL A 161 3.28 -2.17 -23.62
N LYS A 162 2.76 -3.35 -23.99
CA LYS A 162 1.92 -3.51 -25.18
C LYS A 162 0.68 -2.62 -25.14
N TYR A 163 0.08 -2.45 -23.96
CA TYR A 163 -1.13 -1.67 -23.77
C TYR A 163 -0.87 -0.17 -23.59
N LEU A 164 0.25 0.19 -22.96
CA LEU A 164 0.63 1.58 -22.71
C LEU A 164 1.30 2.25 -23.92
N VAL A 165 2.05 1.48 -24.73
CA VAL A 165 2.73 1.98 -25.93
C VAL A 165 1.83 1.92 -27.18
N SER A 166 0.96 0.92 -27.33
CA SER A 166 0.06 0.81 -28.51
C SER A 166 -1.05 1.87 -28.56
N ALA A 167 -1.20 2.72 -27.55
CA ALA A 167 -2.25 3.75 -27.51
C ALA A 167 -1.92 5.02 -28.34
N ASN A 168 -0.73 5.08 -28.93
CA ASN A 168 -0.16 6.29 -29.53
C ASN A 168 -0.61 6.57 -30.97
N LYS A 169 -1.92 6.49 -31.24
CA LYS A 169 -2.47 7.13 -32.45
C LYS A 169 -2.58 8.64 -32.20
N LEU A 170 -1.47 9.33 -32.45
CA LEU A 170 -1.29 10.75 -32.76
C LEU A 170 -2.53 11.64 -32.51
N ARG A 171 -2.79 12.00 -31.26
CA ARG A 171 -3.67 13.15 -30.98
C ARG A 171 -2.82 14.40 -30.84
N PRO A 172 -3.15 15.50 -31.53
CA PRO A 172 -2.43 16.75 -31.34
C PRO A 172 -2.53 17.16 -29.86
N LEU A 173 -1.42 17.67 -29.30
CA LEU A 173 -1.37 18.37 -28.00
C LEU A 173 -2.39 19.52 -28.04
N SER A 174 -3.62 19.19 -27.68
CA SER A 174 -4.73 20.12 -27.64
C SER A 174 -4.67 20.84 -26.30
N VAL A 175 -4.68 22.16 -26.40
CA VAL A 175 -5.00 23.16 -25.36
C VAL A 175 -5.77 22.51 -24.21
N PHE A 176 -5.25 22.65 -22.99
CA PHE A 176 -5.83 22.20 -21.71
C PHE A 176 -7.33 21.88 -21.79
N ARG A 177 -7.66 20.65 -22.24
CA ARG A 177 -9.06 20.27 -22.45
C ARG A 177 -9.61 19.91 -21.09
N PHE A 178 -10.63 20.65 -20.64
CA PHE A 178 -11.52 20.38 -19.48
C PHE A 178 -11.69 18.87 -19.18
N HIS A 179 -11.79 18.05 -20.23
CA HIS A 179 -11.77 16.58 -20.22
C HIS A 179 -10.68 15.91 -19.35
N HIS A 180 -9.45 16.45 -19.23
CA HIS A 180 -8.41 15.85 -18.39
C HIS A 180 -8.68 16.10 -16.90
N GLY A 181 -9.20 17.28 -16.56
CA GLY A 181 -9.64 17.59 -15.19
C GLY A 181 -10.81 16.72 -14.76
N VAL A 182 -11.81 16.53 -15.64
CA VAL A 182 -12.95 15.63 -15.39
C VAL A 182 -12.47 14.19 -15.15
N LYS A 183 -11.52 13.69 -15.95
CA LYS A 183 -10.92 12.36 -15.74
C LYS A 183 -10.21 12.25 -14.39
N LEU A 184 -9.45 13.28 -14.00
CA LEU A 184 -8.75 13.27 -12.71
C LEU A 184 -9.74 13.28 -11.53
N ILE A 185 -10.83 14.04 -11.63
CA ILE A 185 -11.92 14.02 -10.64
C ILE A 185 -12.57 12.63 -10.58
N ALA A 186 -12.88 12.03 -11.73
CA ALA A 186 -13.44 10.68 -11.78
C ALA A 186 -12.49 9.65 -11.15
N ILE A 187 -11.19 9.74 -11.44
CA ILE A 187 -10.17 8.89 -10.82
C ILE A 187 -10.14 9.12 -9.32
N LEU A 188 -10.12 10.37 -8.85
CA LEU A 188 -10.15 10.70 -7.42
C LEU A 188 -11.36 10.08 -6.71
N LEU A 189 -12.56 10.20 -7.29
CA LEU A 189 -13.77 9.60 -6.73
C LEU A 189 -13.69 8.07 -6.67
N LEU A 190 -13.18 7.44 -7.72
CA LEU A 190 -12.93 5.99 -7.74
C LEU A 190 -11.90 5.58 -6.69
N THR A 191 -10.82 6.33 -6.54
CA THR A 191 -9.79 6.07 -5.53
C THR A 191 -10.35 6.20 -4.12
N VAL A 192 -11.14 7.24 -3.84
CA VAL A 192 -11.80 7.40 -2.54
C VAL A 192 -12.75 6.24 -2.25
N LEU A 193 -13.52 5.79 -3.24
CA LEU A 193 -14.42 4.65 -3.10
C LEU A 193 -13.65 3.35 -2.79
N LEU A 194 -12.54 3.09 -3.49
CA LEU A 194 -11.71 1.91 -3.25
C LEU A 194 -10.97 1.98 -1.91
N LEU A 195 -10.44 3.14 -1.52
CA LEU A 195 -9.85 3.38 -0.21
C LEU A 195 -10.85 3.20 0.93
N ARG A 196 -12.13 3.46 0.69
CA ARG A 196 -13.20 3.22 1.66
C ARG A 196 -13.56 1.73 1.78
N GLY A 197 -13.10 0.88 0.87
CA GLY A 197 -13.52 -0.52 0.77
C GLY A 197 -14.86 -0.71 0.06
N GLY A 198 -15.28 0.25 -0.77
CA GLY A 198 -16.52 0.21 -1.55
C GLY A 198 -17.57 1.25 -1.12
N LEU A 199 -18.83 0.97 -1.43
CA LEU A 199 -19.98 1.85 -1.11
C LEU A 199 -20.43 1.77 0.36
N GLY A 200 -19.74 0.99 1.19
CA GLY A 200 -20.05 0.83 2.61
C GLY A 200 -19.92 2.14 3.39
N GLY A 201 -20.79 2.34 4.39
CA GLY A 201 -20.88 3.58 5.17
C GLY A 201 -19.65 3.93 6.03
N VAL A 202 -18.65 3.06 6.16
CA VAL A 202 -17.51 3.26 7.07
C VAL A 202 -16.18 3.22 6.31
N PRO A 203 -15.25 4.18 6.52
CA PRO A 203 -13.91 4.15 5.94
C PRO A 203 -13.15 2.87 6.28
N GLN A 204 -12.42 2.31 5.30
CA GLN A 204 -11.61 1.13 5.54
C GLN A 204 -10.52 1.44 6.58
N SER A 205 -10.52 0.71 7.68
CA SER A 205 -9.46 0.74 8.68
C SER A 205 -8.74 -0.61 8.66
N ILE A 206 -7.52 -0.62 9.20
CA ILE A 206 -6.78 -1.85 9.46
C ILE A 206 -7.62 -2.84 10.29
N LEU A 207 -8.42 -2.32 11.24
CA LEU A 207 -9.30 -3.12 12.11
C LEU A 207 -10.36 -3.91 11.35
N HIS A 208 -10.69 -3.54 10.11
CA HIS A 208 -11.61 -4.32 9.29
C HIS A 208 -11.06 -5.70 8.89
N ALA A 209 -9.76 -5.92 8.97
CA ALA A 209 -9.19 -7.25 8.74
C ALA A 209 -9.71 -8.27 9.76
N PHE A 210 -9.88 -7.86 11.02
CA PHE A 210 -10.40 -8.71 12.10
C PHE A 210 -11.87 -9.12 11.93
N LYS A 211 -12.60 -8.52 10.97
CA LYS A 211 -13.96 -8.98 10.62
C LYS A 211 -13.97 -10.37 9.96
N ILE A 212 -12.80 -10.92 9.62
CA ILE A 212 -12.68 -12.31 9.13
C ILE A 212 -12.99 -13.34 10.23
N GLY A 213 -12.89 -12.96 11.50
CA GLY A 213 -13.25 -13.80 12.65
C GLY A 213 -12.04 -14.47 13.34
N ASP A 214 -10.98 -14.77 12.59
CA ASP A 214 -9.74 -15.35 13.14
C ASP A 214 -8.58 -14.32 13.17
N PRO A 215 -7.83 -14.17 14.28
CA PRO A 215 -6.72 -13.23 14.38
C PRO A 215 -5.54 -13.52 13.42
N GLN A 216 -5.20 -14.78 13.17
CA GLN A 216 -4.10 -15.13 12.27
C GLN A 216 -4.50 -14.89 10.81
N GLN A 217 -5.73 -15.24 10.43
CA GLN A 217 -6.28 -14.89 9.13
C GLN A 217 -6.37 -13.37 8.93
N ALA A 218 -6.66 -12.61 9.99
CA ALA A 218 -6.71 -11.14 9.93
C ALA A 218 -5.34 -10.54 9.59
N VAL A 219 -4.27 -11.09 10.15
CA VAL A 219 -2.89 -10.72 9.80
C VAL A 219 -2.64 -10.96 8.30
N ILE A 220 -2.93 -12.17 7.79
CA ILE A 220 -2.73 -12.50 6.37
C ILE A 220 -3.57 -11.61 5.45
N THR A 221 -4.77 -11.24 5.88
CA THR A 221 -5.69 -10.39 5.12
C THR A 221 -5.09 -9.00 4.83
N MET A 222 -4.29 -8.46 5.76
CA MET A 222 -3.75 -7.11 5.65
C MET A 222 -2.70 -6.99 4.53
N ASN A 223 -2.58 -5.79 3.97
CA ASN A 223 -1.53 -5.44 3.01
C ASN A 223 -0.54 -4.49 3.70
N GLY A 224 0.73 -4.86 3.77
CA GLY A 224 1.75 -4.04 4.46
C GLY A 224 1.90 -2.63 3.92
N ALA A 225 1.85 -2.45 2.59
CA ALA A 225 1.91 -1.12 1.98
C ALA A 225 0.67 -0.28 2.34
N TYR A 226 -0.53 -0.89 2.39
CA TYR A 226 -1.72 -0.21 2.88
C TYR A 226 -1.58 0.21 4.33
N SER A 227 -1.10 -0.69 5.19
CA SER A 227 -0.93 -0.45 6.63
C SER A 227 0.03 0.71 6.90
N ILE A 228 1.17 0.74 6.21
CA ILE A 228 2.15 1.83 6.29
C ILE A 228 1.55 3.15 5.83
N VAL A 229 0.89 3.19 4.66
CA VAL A 229 0.30 4.43 4.13
C VAL A 229 -0.81 4.93 5.06
N TYR A 230 -1.68 4.03 5.53
CA TYR A 230 -2.74 4.37 6.48
C TYR A 230 -2.15 4.89 7.80
N GLY A 231 -1.11 4.23 8.31
CA GLY A 231 -0.36 4.63 9.49
C GLY A 231 0.23 6.02 9.34
N ALA A 232 0.95 6.30 8.25
CA ALA A 232 1.53 7.60 7.96
C ALA A 232 0.49 8.73 7.90
N ILE A 233 -0.68 8.49 7.30
CA ILE A 233 -1.76 9.48 7.21
C ILE A 233 -2.41 9.74 8.58
N LYS A 234 -2.53 8.72 9.43
CA LYS A 234 -3.21 8.84 10.73
C LYS A 234 -2.30 9.06 11.94
N SER A 235 -0.99 8.90 11.80
CA SER A 235 0.01 9.02 12.87
C SER A 235 -0.01 10.40 13.55
N GLY A 236 -0.48 11.45 12.85
CA GLY A 236 -0.61 12.80 13.40
C GLY A 236 -1.75 13.01 14.41
N LYS A 237 -2.54 11.98 14.73
CA LYS A 237 -3.48 12.02 15.85
C LYS A 237 -2.77 11.48 17.08
N ASP A 238 -2.07 12.37 17.80
CA ASP A 238 -1.50 12.03 19.10
C ASP A 238 -2.58 11.38 19.97
N ILE A 239 -2.23 10.27 20.62
CA ILE A 239 -3.02 9.72 21.70
C ILE A 239 -2.95 10.77 22.81
N GLN A 240 -3.92 11.69 22.83
CA GLN A 240 -4.06 12.61 23.95
C GLN A 240 -4.34 11.75 25.17
N GLN A 241 -3.38 11.75 26.09
CA GLN A 241 -3.59 11.19 27.42
C GLN A 241 -4.78 11.96 28.00
N LEU A 242 -5.94 11.30 28.07
CA LEU A 242 -7.08 11.85 28.76
C LEU A 242 -6.65 11.96 30.22
N ALA A 243 -6.54 13.20 30.71
CA ALA A 243 -6.32 13.44 32.13
C ALA A 243 -7.54 12.87 32.87
N ILE A 244 -7.39 11.67 33.42
CA ILE A 244 -8.41 11.05 34.25
C ILE A 244 -8.41 11.85 35.54
N VAL A 245 -9.40 12.74 35.69
CA VAL A 245 -9.63 13.42 36.96
C VAL A 245 -10.22 12.39 37.91
N LEU A 246 -9.40 11.89 38.83
CA LEU A 246 -9.86 11.00 39.88
C LEU A 246 -10.88 11.73 40.78
N PRO A 247 -11.95 11.06 41.23
CA PRO A 247 -12.86 11.61 42.22
C PRO A 247 -12.11 12.09 43.47
N LYS A 248 -12.51 13.23 44.03
CA LYS A 248 -11.90 13.76 45.26
C LYS A 248 -12.01 12.72 46.38
N GLY A 249 -10.88 12.36 46.99
CA GLY A 249 -10.80 11.35 48.07
C GLY A 249 -10.35 9.96 47.61
N THR A 250 -10.02 9.77 46.33
CA THR A 250 -9.43 8.53 45.83
C THR A 250 -7.96 8.45 46.23
N ASP A 251 -7.60 7.49 47.07
CA ASP A 251 -6.21 7.21 47.45
C ASP A 251 -5.57 6.31 46.37
N GLU A 252 -4.77 6.92 45.49
CA GLU A 252 -4.08 6.23 44.39
C GLU A 252 -3.19 5.09 44.87
N THR A 253 -2.50 5.29 45.99
CA THR A 253 -1.58 4.32 46.58
C THR A 253 -2.31 3.09 47.12
N ALA A 254 -3.44 3.28 47.79
CA ALA A 254 -4.26 2.16 48.28
C ALA A 254 -4.84 1.32 47.13
N ILE A 255 -5.28 1.96 46.04
CA ILE A 255 -5.82 1.26 44.88
C ILE A 255 -4.71 0.49 44.14
N MET A 256 -3.55 1.11 43.91
CA MET A 256 -2.43 0.44 43.25
C MET A 256 -1.92 -0.77 44.05
N GLN A 257 -1.84 -0.66 45.38
CA GLN A 257 -1.48 -1.78 46.25
C GLN A 257 -2.53 -2.90 46.23
N SER A 258 -3.81 -2.58 46.05
CA SER A 258 -4.87 -3.61 45.93
C SER A 258 -4.86 -4.35 44.60
N LEU A 259 -4.35 -3.73 43.54
CA LEU A 259 -4.29 -4.31 42.19
C LEU A 259 -3.00 -5.10 41.94
N TYR A 260 -1.94 -4.82 42.70
CA TYR A 260 -0.64 -5.49 42.63
C TYR A 260 -0.23 -6.01 44.02
N PRO A 261 -0.86 -7.08 44.52
CA PRO A 261 -0.49 -7.72 45.79
C PRO A 261 0.87 -8.42 45.75
#